data_AF-A0A9C7QL29-F1
#
_entry.id   AF-A0A9C7QL29-F1
#
_cell.length_a   1.000
_cell.length_b   1.000
_cell.length_c   1.000
_cell.angle_alpha   90.00
_cell.angle_beta   90.00
_cell.angle_gamma   90.00
#
_symmetry.space_group_name_H-M   'P 1'
#
loop_
_entity.id
_entity.type
_entity.pdbx_description
1 polymer ?
#
loop_
_entity_poly.entity_id
_entity_poly.type
_entity_poly.pdbx_seq_one_letter_code
_entity_poly.pdbx_strand_id
1 'polypeptide(L)'
;MVHVSWDPGLIAFFFLIALLVASLAIHMSTSGNSLSRTRLLAATAVLSMDMVIMHYVGMAAIIGHGAIVWNQGLVALSVIIAVLASGIGLRLVFSPPRNMRQTLLNRLAASLMVALAISAMHYTGMSAATFSHHNPPLPTGLSQVELAVYVAGITLVTREGGRCHVSCEATGS
;
A
#
# COMPACT_ATOMS: atom_id res chain seq x y z
N MET A 1 -26.82 4.05 8.58
CA MET A 1 -25.57 3.75 7.85
C MET A 1 -25.26 4.96 6.99
N VAL A 2 -24.15 5.63 7.23
CA VAL A 2 -23.74 6.80 6.43
C VAL A 2 -23.16 6.25 5.12
N HIS A 3 -23.80 6.54 4.00
CA HIS A 3 -23.27 6.19 2.68
C HIS A 3 -22.15 7.17 2.34
N VAL A 4 -20.91 6.69 2.45
CA VAL A 4 -19.72 7.41 1.99
C VAL A 4 -19.52 7.07 0.52
N SER A 5 -19.65 8.08 -0.34
CA SER A 5 -19.48 7.99 -1.79
C SER A 5 -18.04 8.29 -2.20
N TRP A 6 -17.45 7.41 -3.00
CA TRP A 6 -16.07 7.52 -3.50
C TRP A 6 -16.03 7.68 -5.02
N ASP A 7 -15.07 8.46 -5.53
CA ASP A 7 -14.77 8.54 -6.97
C ASP A 7 -13.91 7.32 -7.38
N PRO A 8 -14.46 6.38 -8.18
CA PRO A 8 -13.73 5.18 -8.58
C PRO A 8 -12.59 5.45 -9.56
N GLY A 9 -12.69 6.50 -10.37
CA GLY A 9 -11.66 6.86 -11.35
C GLY A 9 -10.38 7.33 -10.64
N LEU A 10 -10.55 8.16 -9.61
CA LEU A 10 -9.44 8.64 -8.79
C LEU A 10 -8.76 7.49 -8.05
N ILE A 11 -9.54 6.57 -7.46
CA ILE A 11 -9.00 5.41 -6.74
C ILE A 11 -8.24 4.48 -7.68
N ALA A 12 -8.80 4.16 -8.85
CA ALA A 12 -8.14 3.32 -9.83
C ALA A 12 -6.82 3.94 -10.31
N PHE A 13 -6.79 5.26 -10.51
CA PHE A 13 -5.58 5.98 -10.91
C PHE A 13 -4.45 5.88 -9.88
N PHE A 14 -4.74 6.13 -8.60
CA PHE A 14 -3.74 6.00 -7.53
C PHE A 14 -3.31 4.55 -7.31
N PHE A 15 -4.22 3.59 -7.50
CA PHE A 15 -3.87 2.18 -7.44
C PHE A 15 -2.90 1.77 -8.55
N LEU A 16 -3.11 2.25 -9.78
CA LEU A 16 -2.17 2.02 -10.89
C LEU A 16 -0.80 2.66 -10.62
N ILE A 17 -0.77 3.87 -10.08
CA ILE A 17 0.46 4.52 -9.65
C ILE A 17 1.17 3.67 -8.60
N ALA A 18 0.46 3.18 -7.59
CA ALA A 18 1.05 2.34 -6.54
C ALA A 18 1.70 1.07 -7.11
N LEU A 19 1.06 0.41 -8.08
CA LEU A 19 1.65 -0.75 -8.76
C LEU A 19 2.93 -0.40 -9.51
N LEU A 20 2.97 0.75 -10.20
CA LEU A 20 4.16 1.22 -10.91
C LEU A 20 5.29 1.57 -9.94
N VAL A 21 4.97 2.27 -8.86
CA VAL A 21 5.93 2.68 -7.83
C VAL A 21 6.50 1.48 -7.09
N ALA A 22 5.67 0.50 -6.71
CA ALA A 22 6.11 -0.75 -6.11
C ALA A 22 7.02 -1.55 -7.06
N SER A 23 6.64 -1.63 -8.35
CA SER A 23 7.45 -2.29 -9.38
C SER A 23 8.82 -1.60 -9.54
N LEU A 24 8.84 -0.27 -9.54
CA LEU A 24 10.07 0.52 -9.59
C LEU A 24 10.93 0.30 -8.34
N ALA A 25 10.34 0.29 -7.14
CA ALA A 25 11.07 0.04 -5.90
C ALA A 25 11.73 -1.34 -5.88
N ILE A 26 11.04 -2.37 -6.38
CA ILE A 26 11.59 -3.72 -6.51
C ILE A 26 12.71 -3.74 -7.55
N HIS A 27 12.50 -3.14 -8.73
CA HIS A 27 13.52 -3.06 -9.77
C HIS A 27 14.78 -2.30 -9.31
N MET A 28 14.57 -1.19 -8.59
CA MET A 28 15.64 -0.46 -7.93
C MET A 28 16.32 -1.31 -6.87
N SER A 29 15.65 -2.23 -6.20
CA SER A 29 16.29 -3.10 -5.20
C SER A 29 17.09 -4.25 -5.84
N THR A 30 16.67 -4.79 -6.99
CA THR A 30 17.27 -5.98 -7.63
C THR A 30 18.32 -5.70 -8.71
N SER A 31 18.36 -4.52 -9.32
CA SER A 31 19.23 -4.17 -10.47
C SER A 31 20.74 -4.02 -10.19
N GLY A 32 21.30 -4.67 -9.16
CA GLY A 32 22.66 -4.39 -8.69
C GLY A 32 23.30 -5.55 -7.94
N ASN A 33 24.60 -5.74 -8.14
CA ASN A 33 25.37 -6.91 -7.69
C ASN A 33 25.62 -6.95 -6.16
N SER A 34 25.30 -5.87 -5.42
CA SER A 34 25.38 -5.83 -3.95
C SER A 34 24.22 -5.03 -3.33
N LEU A 35 23.71 -5.52 -2.19
CA LEU A 35 22.70 -4.84 -1.38
C LEU A 35 23.31 -3.64 -0.66
N SER A 36 23.50 -2.54 -1.39
CA SER A 36 23.93 -1.27 -0.79
C SER A 36 22.84 -0.73 0.16
N ARG A 37 23.26 -0.28 1.36
CA ARG A 37 22.36 0.37 2.33
C ARG A 37 21.61 1.55 1.73
N THR A 38 22.22 2.29 0.81
CA THR A 38 21.59 3.44 0.13
C THR A 38 20.39 3.03 -0.73
N ARG A 39 20.47 1.88 -1.38
CA ARG A 39 19.39 1.36 -2.23
C ARG A 39 18.22 0.85 -1.40
N LEU A 40 18.51 0.21 -0.26
CA LEU A 40 17.48 -0.18 0.70
C LEU A 40 16.74 1.06 1.22
N LEU A 41 17.48 2.10 1.61
CA LEU A 41 16.90 3.37 2.07
C LEU A 41 16.04 4.03 0.98
N ALA A 42 16.52 4.09 -0.27
CA ALA A 42 15.77 4.65 -1.38
C ALA A 42 14.44 3.89 -1.63
N ALA A 43 14.48 2.55 -1.68
CA ALA A 43 13.28 1.74 -1.86
C ALA A 43 12.30 1.88 -0.68
N THR A 44 12.80 1.99 0.57
CA THR A 44 11.93 2.20 1.73
C THR A 44 11.27 3.57 1.73
N ALA A 45 11.98 4.61 1.29
CA ALA A 45 11.43 5.96 1.15
C ALA A 45 10.35 5.98 0.08
N VAL A 46 10.60 5.37 -1.08
CA VAL A 46 9.62 5.30 -2.18
C VAL A 46 8.35 4.55 -1.77
N LEU A 47 8.47 3.40 -1.12
CA LEU A 47 7.32 2.60 -0.68
C LEU A 47 6.51 3.28 0.44
N SER A 48 7.19 3.92 1.40
CA SER A 48 6.49 4.65 2.46
C SER A 48 5.80 5.91 1.94
N MET A 49 6.41 6.61 0.98
CA MET A 49 5.80 7.74 0.29
C MET A 49 4.51 7.33 -0.42
N ASP A 50 4.52 6.19 -1.11
CA ASP A 50 3.35 5.63 -1.78
C ASP A 50 2.18 5.38 -0.82
N MET A 51 2.44 4.69 0.30
CA MET A 51 1.43 4.45 1.35
C MET A 51 0.84 5.75 1.90
N VAL A 52 1.68 6.76 2.12
CA VAL A 52 1.27 8.09 2.64
C VAL A 52 0.39 8.80 1.63
N ILE A 53 0.80 8.86 0.37
CA ILE A 53 0.03 9.49 -0.70
C ILE A 53 -1.33 8.80 -0.85
N MET A 54 -1.35 7.47 -0.97
CA MET A 54 -2.59 6.72 -1.12
C MET A 54 -3.55 6.96 0.05
N HIS A 55 -3.03 6.98 1.28
CA HIS A 55 -3.86 7.15 2.46
C HIS A 55 -4.50 8.54 2.54
N TYR A 56 -3.70 9.61 2.42
CA TYR A 56 -4.21 10.98 2.56
C TYR A 56 -4.99 11.44 1.34
N VAL A 57 -4.56 11.08 0.13
CA VAL A 57 -5.32 11.41 -1.09
C VAL A 57 -6.62 10.60 -1.14
N GLY A 58 -6.62 9.35 -0.67
CA GLY A 58 -7.84 8.58 -0.48
C GLY A 58 -8.82 9.29 0.47
N MET A 59 -8.35 9.74 1.62
CA MET A 59 -9.19 10.50 2.56
C MET A 59 -9.68 11.84 1.98
N ALA A 60 -8.88 12.50 1.14
CA ALA A 60 -9.28 13.72 0.43
C ALA A 60 -10.29 13.46 -0.71
N ALA A 61 -10.34 12.23 -1.24
CA ALA A 61 -11.30 11.80 -2.25
C ALA A 61 -12.71 11.55 -1.70
N ILE A 62 -12.89 11.64 -0.38
CA ILE A 62 -14.18 11.47 0.26
C ILE A 62 -15.07 12.68 -0.06
N ILE A 63 -16.01 12.50 -0.98
CA ILE A 63 -16.97 13.52 -1.38
C ILE A 63 -18.00 13.68 -0.25
N GLY A 64 -18.12 14.89 0.31
CA GLY A 64 -19.22 15.26 1.21
C GLY A 64 -18.88 15.51 2.69
N HIS A 65 -17.62 15.45 3.09
CA HIS A 65 -17.21 15.82 4.45
C HIS A 65 -16.58 17.22 4.42
N GLY A 66 -17.12 18.13 5.25
CA GLY A 66 -16.62 19.51 5.39
C GLY A 66 -15.14 19.56 5.81
N ALA A 67 -14.59 20.78 5.89
CA ALA A 67 -13.16 21.05 6.12
C ALA A 67 -12.52 20.08 7.13
N ILE A 68 -11.69 19.16 6.62
CA ILE A 68 -10.97 18.20 7.44
C ILE A 68 -9.88 18.97 8.19
N VAL A 69 -9.99 19.05 9.51
CA VAL A 69 -8.93 19.62 10.34
C VAL A 69 -7.92 18.51 10.64
N TRP A 70 -6.76 18.63 10.02
CA TRP A 70 -5.66 17.67 10.18
C TRP A 70 -4.80 18.03 11.37
N ASN A 71 -4.65 17.11 12.33
CA ASN A 71 -3.61 17.25 13.35
C ASN A 71 -2.25 16.86 12.78
N GLN A 72 -1.39 17.86 12.52
CA GLN A 72 -0.05 17.66 11.94
C GLN A 72 0.82 16.69 12.76
N GLY A 73 0.62 16.60 14.08
CA GLY A 73 1.37 15.67 14.94
C GLY A 73 0.99 14.21 14.71
N LEU A 74 -0.31 13.91 14.54
CA LEU A 74 -0.77 12.56 14.23
C LEU A 74 -0.43 12.15 12.78
N VAL A 75 -0.42 13.12 11.85
CA VAL A 75 0.07 12.90 10.48
C VAL A 75 1.55 12.52 10.48
N ALA A 76 2.39 13.27 11.19
CA ALA A 76 3.81 12.94 11.31
C ALA A 76 4.04 11.56 11.93
N LEU A 77 3.26 11.20 12.96
CA LEU A 77 3.33 9.88 13.59
C LEU A 77 2.99 8.75 12.61
N SER A 78 1.95 8.93 11.80
CA SER A 78 1.56 7.98 10.75
C SER A 78 2.68 7.77 9.72
N VAL A 79 3.32 8.86 9.28
CA VAL A 79 4.47 8.80 8.35
C VAL A 79 5.63 8.04 8.97
N ILE A 80 5.95 8.29 10.25
CA ILE A 80 7.02 7.57 10.96
C ILE A 80 6.73 6.06 10.99
N ILE A 81 5.49 5.66 11.29
CA ILE A 81 5.09 4.24 11.29
C ILE A 81 5.29 3.61 9.90
N ALA A 82 4.86 4.29 8.84
CA ALA A 82 5.00 3.81 7.46
C ALA A 82 6.47 3.62 7.06
N VAL A 83 7.34 4.58 7.40
CA VAL A 83 8.78 4.52 7.11
C VAL A 83 9.45 3.38 7.89
N LEU A 84 9.19 3.28 9.19
CA LEU A 84 9.78 2.24 10.04
C LEU A 84 9.35 0.83 9.59
N ALA A 85 8.07 0.65 9.32
CA ALA A 85 7.55 -0.66 8.92
C ALA A 85 8.02 -1.06 7.51
N SER A 86 8.07 -0.13 6.56
CA SER A 86 8.65 -0.37 5.23
C SER A 86 10.13 -0.73 5.33
N GLY A 87 10.88 -0.01 6.17
CA GLY A 87 12.28 -0.30 6.50
C GLY A 87 12.51 -1.72 7.00
N ILE A 88 11.71 -2.13 7.99
CA ILE A 88 11.78 -3.47 8.58
C ILE A 88 11.38 -4.52 7.54
N GLY A 89 10.26 -4.34 6.85
CA GLY A 89 9.76 -5.28 5.85
C GLY A 89 10.77 -5.54 4.74
N LEU A 90 11.39 -4.48 4.19
CA LEU A 90 12.39 -4.61 3.15
C LEU A 90 13.66 -5.31 3.66
N ARG A 91 14.10 -4.99 4.88
CA ARG A 91 15.25 -5.68 5.50
C ARG A 91 15.00 -7.17 5.70
N LEU A 92 13.78 -7.58 6.05
CA LEU A 92 13.41 -8.99 6.18
C LEU A 92 13.39 -9.71 4.83
N VAL A 93 12.86 -9.08 3.79
CA VAL A 93 12.80 -9.65 2.43
C VAL A 93 14.19 -9.86 1.84
N PHE A 94 15.12 -8.91 2.04
CA PHE A 94 16.47 -8.96 1.48
C PHE A 94 17.52 -9.55 2.43
N SER A 95 17.12 -10.07 3.61
CA SER A 95 18.06 -10.78 4.48
C SER A 95 18.47 -12.11 3.82
N PRO A 96 19.78 -12.39 3.67
CA PRO A 96 20.26 -13.57 2.96
C PRO A 96 19.75 -14.84 3.66
N PRO A 97 18.91 -15.66 2.99
CA PRO A 97 18.34 -16.84 3.61
C PRO A 97 19.41 -17.92 3.76
N ARG A 98 19.62 -18.45 4.97
CA ARG A 98 20.50 -19.61 5.17
C ARG A 98 19.79 -20.93 4.87
N ASN A 99 18.45 -20.99 4.93
CA ASN A 99 17.65 -22.21 4.75
C ASN A 99 16.27 -21.91 4.13
N MET A 100 15.68 -22.87 3.40
CA MET A 100 14.35 -22.75 2.79
C MET A 100 13.24 -22.42 3.80
N ARG A 101 13.31 -22.96 5.03
CA ARG A 101 12.40 -22.59 6.13
C ARG A 101 12.54 -21.12 6.55
N GLN A 102 13.75 -20.56 6.54
CA GLN A 102 13.96 -19.15 6.88
C GLN A 102 13.44 -18.22 5.79
N THR A 103 13.51 -18.61 4.52
CA THR A 103 12.87 -17.86 3.43
C THR A 103 11.36 -17.76 3.64
N LEU A 104 10.70 -18.86 4.02
CA LEU A 104 9.26 -18.87 4.30
C LEU A 104 8.91 -18.02 5.53
N LEU A 105 9.69 -18.13 6.61
CA LEU A 105 9.49 -17.32 7.82
C LEU A 105 9.69 -15.82 7.56
N ASN A 106 10.73 -15.45 6.81
CA ASN A 106 10.98 -14.05 6.44
C ASN A 106 9.85 -13.47 5.60
N ARG A 107 9.28 -14.25 4.66
CA ARG A 107 8.12 -13.84 3.85
C ARG A 107 6.87 -13.67 4.71
N LEU A 108 6.60 -14.59 5.61
CA LEU A 108 5.47 -14.49 6.55
C LEU A 108 5.61 -13.25 7.43
N ALA A 109 6.77 -13.06 8.04
CA ALA A 109 7.05 -11.90 8.88
C ALA A 109 6.99 -10.57 8.10
N ALA A 110 7.46 -10.53 6.85
CA ALA A 110 7.32 -9.37 5.98
C ALA A 110 5.85 -9.05 5.68
N SER A 111 5.03 -10.05 5.33
CA SER A 111 3.60 -9.84 5.07
C SER A 111 2.83 -9.34 6.29
N LEU A 112 3.15 -9.89 7.48
CA LEU A 112 2.56 -9.44 8.75
C LEU A 112 2.95 -8.01 9.09
N MET A 113 4.22 -7.63 8.87
CA MET A 113 4.66 -6.25 9.09
C MET A 113 3.97 -5.26 8.15
N VAL A 114 3.83 -5.60 6.87
CA VAL A 114 3.10 -4.74 5.91
C VAL A 114 1.63 -4.61 6.30
N ALA A 115 0.96 -5.71 6.69
CA ALA A 115 -0.42 -5.66 7.16
C ALA A 115 -0.58 -4.82 8.43
N LEU A 116 0.34 -4.95 9.39
CA LEU A 116 0.37 -4.16 10.61
C LEU A 116 0.60 -2.68 10.29
N ALA A 117 1.52 -2.37 9.37
CA ALA A 117 1.83 -1.01 8.92
C ALA A 117 0.60 -0.32 8.36
N ILE A 118 -0.08 -0.98 7.42
CA ILE A 118 -1.28 -0.46 6.77
C ILE A 118 -2.37 -0.24 7.83
N SER A 119 -2.59 -1.21 8.72
CA SER A 119 -3.62 -1.10 9.78
C SER A 119 -3.34 0.04 10.75
N ALA A 120 -2.10 0.16 11.23
CA ALA A 120 -1.68 1.23 12.13
C ALA A 120 -1.81 2.60 11.46
N MET A 121 -1.33 2.73 10.22
CA MET A 121 -1.45 3.93 9.42
C MET A 121 -2.91 4.35 9.22
N HIS A 122 -3.79 3.41 8.88
CA HIS A 122 -5.20 3.68 8.71
C HIS A 122 -5.84 4.19 10.01
N TYR A 123 -5.53 3.55 11.14
CA TYR A 123 -6.09 3.93 12.42
C TYR A 123 -5.59 5.31 12.89
N THR A 124 -4.27 5.54 12.79
CA THR A 124 -3.65 6.82 13.17
C THR A 124 -4.10 7.94 12.23
N GLY A 125 -4.20 7.69 10.92
CA GLY A 125 -4.62 8.67 9.94
C GLY A 125 -6.11 9.03 10.04
N MET A 126 -6.99 8.06 10.31
CA MET A 126 -8.39 8.37 10.63
C MET A 126 -8.52 9.14 11.95
N SER A 127 -7.71 8.80 12.97
CA SER A 127 -7.69 9.55 14.24
C SER A 127 -7.13 10.96 14.09
N ALA A 128 -6.34 11.23 13.04
CA ALA A 128 -5.80 12.56 12.73
C ALA A 128 -6.81 13.50 12.07
N ALA A 129 -7.88 12.95 11.49
CA ALA A 129 -8.92 13.67 10.78
C ALA A 129 -10.14 13.86 11.68
N THR A 130 -10.33 15.08 12.18
CA THR A 130 -11.57 15.44 12.91
C THR A 130 -12.59 15.98 11.92
N PHE A 131 -13.69 15.26 11.72
CA PHE A 131 -14.79 15.72 10.86
C PHE A 131 -15.74 16.60 11.65
N SER A 132 -15.76 17.90 11.36
CA SER A 132 -16.84 18.79 11.79
C SER A 132 -18.07 18.51 10.91
N HIS A 133 -19.05 17.81 11.46
CA HIS A 133 -20.35 17.54 10.84
C HIS A 133 -20.99 18.84 10.31
N HIS A 134 -21.44 18.86 9.04
CA HIS A 134 -22.68 19.49 8.52
C HIS A 134 -22.69 19.42 6.98
N ASN A 135 -23.23 18.34 6.40
CA ASN A 135 -24.02 18.34 5.15
C ASN A 135 -24.58 16.94 4.84
N PRO A 136 -25.78 16.82 4.23
CA PRO A 136 -26.36 15.53 3.84
C PRO A 136 -25.59 14.89 2.68
N PRO A 137 -25.41 13.55 2.66
CA PRO A 137 -24.63 12.84 1.65
C PRO A 137 -25.32 12.82 0.29
N LEU A 138 -24.55 13.08 -0.78
CA LEU A 138 -24.99 12.96 -2.17
C LEU A 138 -24.82 11.51 -2.68
N PRO A 139 -25.68 10.98 -3.58
CA PRO A 139 -25.79 9.54 -3.84
C PRO A 139 -24.76 8.94 -4.82
N THR A 140 -23.74 9.68 -5.24
CA THR A 140 -22.97 9.36 -6.46
C THR A 140 -21.59 8.73 -6.21
N GLY A 141 -21.49 7.65 -5.42
CA GLY A 141 -20.20 6.95 -5.30
C GLY A 141 -20.30 5.51 -4.83
N LEU A 142 -19.25 4.73 -5.11
CA LEU A 142 -19.21 3.30 -4.86
C LEU A 142 -19.12 2.98 -3.36
N SER A 143 -19.74 1.89 -2.95
CA SER A 143 -19.72 1.45 -1.55
C SER A 143 -18.38 0.79 -1.17
N GLN A 144 -18.03 0.77 0.12
CA GLN A 144 -16.81 0.12 0.64
C GLN A 144 -16.67 -1.35 0.20
N VAL A 145 -17.81 -2.03 0.02
CA VAL A 145 -17.88 -3.43 -0.43
C VAL A 145 -17.50 -3.55 -1.91
N GLU A 146 -17.95 -2.63 -2.76
CA GLU A 146 -17.62 -2.63 -4.19
C GLU A 146 -16.13 -2.35 -4.42
N LEU A 147 -15.53 -1.47 -3.62
CA LEU A 147 -14.10 -1.20 -3.68
C LEU A 147 -13.28 -2.46 -3.33
N ALA A 148 -13.70 -3.20 -2.30
CA ALA A 148 -13.04 -4.42 -1.87
C ALA A 148 -13.10 -5.51 -2.95
N VAL A 149 -14.24 -5.65 -3.64
CA VAL A 149 -14.41 -6.59 -4.75
C VAL A 149 -13.50 -6.22 -5.93
N TYR A 150 -13.39 -4.93 -6.27
CA TYR A 150 -12.57 -4.47 -7.39
C TYR A 150 -11.07 -4.72 -7.16
N VAL A 151 -10.57 -4.39 -5.98
CA VAL A 151 -9.17 -4.64 -5.60
C VAL A 151 -8.86 -6.14 -5.55
N ALA A 152 -9.77 -6.96 -5.01
CA ALA A 152 -9.63 -8.40 -5.01
C ALA A 152 -9.57 -8.97 -6.44
N GLY A 153 -10.42 -8.46 -7.35
CA GLY A 153 -10.41 -8.83 -8.76
C GLY A 153 -9.09 -8.53 -9.47
N ILE A 154 -8.56 -7.31 -9.31
CA ILE A 154 -7.28 -6.92 -9.93
C ILE A 154 -6.10 -7.74 -9.38
N THR A 155 -6.11 -8.02 -8.07
CA THR A 155 -5.07 -8.83 -7.42
C THR A 155 -5.10 -10.28 -7.93
N LEU A 156 -6.28 -10.84 -8.18
CA LEU A 156 -6.41 -12.15 -8.80
C LEU A 156 -5.92 -12.16 -10.24
N VAL A 157 -6.27 -11.15 -11.05
CA VAL A 157 -5.81 -11.05 -12.45
C VAL A 157 -4.29 -10.94 -12.56
N THR A 158 -3.66 -10.11 -11.72
CA THR A 158 -2.19 -9.99 -11.67
C THR A 158 -1.52 -11.29 -11.23
N ARG A 159 -2.14 -12.04 -10.31
CA ARG A 159 -1.63 -13.35 -9.87
C ARG A 159 -1.76 -14.44 -10.93
N GLU A 160 -2.86 -14.47 -11.69
CA GLU A 160 -3.08 -15.40 -12.80
C GLU A 160 -2.15 -15.09 -13.99
N GLY A 161 -1.89 -13.80 -14.27
CA GLY A 161 -0.92 -13.36 -15.28
C GLY A 161 0.51 -13.83 -14.99
N GLY A 162 0.90 -13.85 -13.70
CA GLY A 162 2.21 -14.39 -13.27
C GLY A 162 2.35 -15.90 -13.44
N ARG A 163 1.25 -16.68 -13.35
CA ARG A 163 1.25 -18.14 -13.55
C ARG A 163 1.40 -18.52 -15.03
N CYS A 164 0.90 -17.72 -15.96
CA CYS A 164 1.06 -17.99 -17.39
C CYS A 164 2.53 -17.88 -17.84
N HIS A 165 3.31 -16.93 -17.29
CA HIS A 165 4.71 -16.76 -17.67
C HIS A 165 5.60 -17.95 -17.23
N VAL A 166 5.36 -18.54 -16.05
CA VAL A 166 6.13 -19.71 -15.59
C VAL A 166 5.70 -21.03 -16.24
N SER A 167 4.46 -21.13 -16.73
CA SER A 167 4.00 -22.36 -17.40
C SER A 167 4.44 -22.43 -18.86
N CYS A 168 4.68 -21.30 -19.53
CA CYS A 168 5.20 -21.28 -20.91
C CYS A 168 6.69 -21.62 -20.98
N GLU A 169 7.47 -21.34 -19.93
CA GLU A 169 8.91 -21.65 -19.90
C GLU A 169 9.19 -23.14 -19.59
N ALA A 170 8.25 -23.83 -18.92
CA ALA A 170 8.40 -25.24 -18.52
C ALA A 170 8.04 -26.28 -19.61
N THR A 171 7.52 -25.86 -20.77
CA THR A 171 7.17 -26.76 -21.90
C THR A 171 8.11 -26.59 -23.10
N GLY A 172 9.18 -25.79 -22.95
CA GLY A 172 10.14 -25.47 -24.00
C GLY A 172 11.53 -26.11 -23.86
N SER A 173 11.69 -27.16 -23.05
CA SER A 173 12.94 -27.93 -22.93
C SER A 173 12.71 -29.43 -22.93
#